data_AF-A0A9W9XT49-F1
#
_entry.id   AF-A0A9W9XT49-F1
#
_cell.length_a   1.000
_cell.length_b   1.000
_cell.length_c   1.000
_cell.angle_alpha   90.00
_cell.angle_beta   90.00
_cell.angle_gamma   90.00
#
_symmetry.space_group_name_H-M   'P 1'
#
loop_
_entity.id
_entity.type
_entity.pdbx_description
1 polymer ?
#
loop_
_entity_poly.entity_id
_entity_poly.type
_entity_poly.pdbx_seq_one_letter_code
_entity_poly.pdbx_strand_id
1 'polypeptide(L)'
;MLVPDNETFRSNTQGTYNIIEAACKLGVRKIIIASSITVYGVSFAQGDANFPSFPIHEDLDINPTDTYAVAKLCNERIARGFASRFDADIYSLRIGRLIEPHEYNDDIFYSYVHEPALWKVHGWSYIDARDLGGMCEAALRTSGLGFQVFNATNDHITNLSPTKDFLRSQFPDIPITREMGEFEAPFSNAKIKQLLGFQEKHPWHKYFSNWEKKEIEIEKERKRK
;
A
#
# COMPACT_ATOMS: atom_id res chain seq x y z
N MET A 1 5.38 3.30 -23.39
CA MET A 1 5.99 3.85 -22.17
C MET A 1 6.31 5.31 -22.43
N LEU A 2 5.76 6.26 -21.66
CA LEU A 2 5.97 7.70 -21.93
C LEU A 2 7.37 8.20 -21.51
N VAL A 3 8.05 7.48 -20.61
CA VAL A 3 9.39 7.80 -20.09
C VAL A 3 10.19 6.50 -19.90
N PRO A 4 11.45 6.39 -20.37
CA PRO A 4 12.29 5.20 -20.19
C PRO A 4 12.62 4.87 -18.72
N ASP A 5 12.89 3.60 -18.43
CA ASP A 5 13.24 3.09 -17.10
C ASP A 5 14.33 3.89 -16.39
N ASN A 6 15.45 4.15 -17.08
CA ASN A 6 16.58 4.90 -16.50
C ASN A 6 16.18 6.32 -16.06
N GLU A 7 15.28 6.98 -16.79
CA GLU A 7 14.78 8.31 -16.44
C GLU A 7 13.77 8.26 -15.29
N THR A 8 12.94 7.23 -15.24
CA THR A 8 12.06 6.95 -14.09
C THR A 8 12.89 6.73 -12.82
N PHE A 9 13.94 5.90 -12.89
CA PHE A 9 14.85 5.67 -11.78
C PHE A 9 15.55 6.95 -11.33
N ARG A 10 16.19 7.66 -12.27
CA ARG A 10 16.96 8.88 -12.00
C ARG A 10 16.09 9.94 -11.35
N SER A 11 14.94 10.26 -11.93
CA SER A 11 14.04 11.31 -11.41
C SER A 11 13.52 10.99 -10.01
N ASN A 12 13.07 9.75 -9.76
CA ASN A 12 12.51 9.35 -8.48
C ASN A 12 13.55 9.30 -7.35
N THR A 13 14.75 8.80 -7.64
CA THR A 13 15.83 8.68 -6.65
C THR A 13 16.52 10.01 -6.38
N GLN A 14 16.94 10.72 -7.44
CA GLN A 14 17.65 11.98 -7.31
C GLN A 14 16.75 13.07 -6.72
N GLY A 15 15.47 13.14 -7.11
CA GLY A 15 14.52 14.09 -6.56
C GLY A 15 14.34 13.91 -5.05
N THR A 16 14.17 12.66 -4.61
CA THR A 16 14.00 12.34 -3.18
C THR A 16 15.27 12.63 -2.38
N TYR A 17 16.45 12.26 -2.92
CA TYR A 17 17.74 12.59 -2.30
C TYR A 17 17.88 14.09 -2.08
N ASN A 18 17.65 14.91 -3.12
CA ASN A 18 17.83 16.36 -3.06
C ASN A 18 16.95 17.00 -1.99
N ILE A 19 15.68 16.58 -1.89
CA ILE A 19 14.75 17.11 -0.88
C ILE A 19 15.17 16.70 0.53
N ILE A 20 15.49 15.42 0.76
CA ILE A 20 15.93 14.93 2.07
C ILE A 20 17.21 15.64 2.50
N GLU A 21 18.19 15.74 1.61
CA GLU A 21 19.47 16.39 1.89
C GLU A 21 19.29 17.86 2.26
N ALA A 22 18.54 18.61 1.44
CA ALA A 22 18.29 20.02 1.67
C ALA A 22 17.54 20.24 2.99
N ALA A 23 16.47 19.47 3.23
CA ALA A 23 15.68 19.55 4.46
C ALA A 23 16.55 19.30 5.71
N CYS A 24 17.35 18.23 5.70
CA CYS A 24 18.24 17.90 6.82
C CYS A 24 19.30 18.99 7.07
N LYS A 25 19.92 19.52 6.00
CA LYS A 25 20.93 20.59 6.10
C LYS A 25 20.34 21.92 6.61
N LEU A 26 19.06 22.17 6.33
CA LEU A 26 18.33 23.35 6.81
C LEU A 26 17.74 23.15 8.22
N GLY A 27 18.00 22.01 8.87
CA GLY A 27 17.55 21.74 10.24
C GLY A 27 16.11 21.23 10.34
N VAL A 28 15.48 20.81 9.24
CA VAL A 28 14.18 20.12 9.29
C VAL A 28 14.38 18.72 9.85
N ARG A 29 13.72 18.41 10.97
CA ARG A 29 13.88 17.14 11.70
C ARG A 29 12.74 16.15 11.52
N LYS A 30 11.70 16.51 10.76
CA LYS A 30 10.57 15.64 10.43
C LYS A 30 10.36 15.62 8.93
N ILE A 31 10.52 14.45 8.32
CA ILE A 31 10.33 14.25 6.88
C ILE A 31 9.47 13.00 6.68
N ILE A 32 8.48 13.08 5.81
CA ILE A 32 7.67 11.94 5.40
C ILE A 32 7.90 11.73 3.92
N ILE A 33 8.25 10.51 3.52
CA ILE A 33 8.46 10.17 2.11
C ILE A 33 7.43 9.14 1.64
N ALA A 34 7.00 9.30 0.39
CA ALA A 34 6.13 8.35 -0.28
C ALA A 34 6.95 7.21 -0.89
N SER A 35 6.88 6.04 -0.25
CA SER A 35 7.20 4.73 -0.84
C SER A 35 5.91 4.10 -1.39
N SER A 36 5.93 2.81 -1.74
CA SER A 36 4.79 2.11 -2.31
C SER A 36 4.80 0.64 -1.93
N ILE A 37 3.63 -0.01 -1.90
CA ILE A 37 3.53 -1.48 -1.80
C ILE A 37 4.21 -2.22 -2.97
N THR A 38 4.53 -1.52 -4.06
CA THR A 38 5.23 -2.13 -5.20
C THR A 38 6.62 -2.65 -4.82
N VAL A 39 7.22 -2.12 -3.75
CA VAL A 39 8.53 -2.56 -3.23
C VAL A 39 8.53 -4.03 -2.79
N TYR A 40 7.36 -4.60 -2.47
CA TYR A 40 7.22 -6.03 -2.16
C TYR A 40 7.34 -6.94 -3.39
N GLY A 41 7.51 -6.36 -4.59
CA GLY A 41 7.89 -7.11 -5.80
C GLY A 41 6.76 -7.86 -6.50
N VAL A 42 5.50 -7.69 -6.09
CA VAL A 42 4.35 -8.35 -6.71
C VAL A 42 3.63 -7.46 -7.72
N SER A 43 3.42 -6.18 -7.40
CA SER A 43 2.51 -5.32 -8.19
C SER A 43 2.92 -5.08 -9.64
N PHE A 44 4.23 -4.99 -9.90
CA PHE A 44 4.81 -4.76 -11.23
C PHE A 44 5.83 -5.84 -11.60
N ALA A 45 5.66 -7.04 -11.04
CA ALA A 45 6.51 -8.17 -11.40
C ALA A 45 6.44 -8.46 -12.90
N GLN A 46 7.56 -8.92 -13.47
CA GLN A 46 7.49 -9.60 -14.76
C GLN A 46 6.96 -11.02 -14.52
N GLY A 47 5.78 -11.32 -15.05
CA GLY A 47 5.10 -12.59 -14.85
C GLY A 47 4.31 -12.64 -13.54
N ASP A 48 4.07 -13.85 -13.03
CA ASP A 48 3.30 -14.07 -11.82
C ASP A 48 4.23 -14.25 -10.61
N ALA A 49 4.26 -13.24 -9.73
CA ALA A 49 5.01 -13.28 -8.47
C ALA A 49 4.07 -13.46 -7.27
N ASN A 50 4.55 -14.14 -6.24
CA ASN A 50 3.82 -14.35 -4.99
C ASN A 50 4.41 -13.52 -3.87
N PHE A 51 3.57 -13.09 -2.93
CA PHE A 51 4.06 -12.59 -1.64
C PHE A 51 4.74 -13.74 -0.88
N PRO A 52 5.78 -13.46 -0.09
CA PRO A 52 6.50 -14.49 0.66
C PRO A 52 5.66 -15.07 1.80
N SER A 53 4.74 -14.28 2.37
CA SER A 53 3.86 -14.70 3.47
C SER A 53 2.71 -13.72 3.66
N PHE A 54 1.70 -14.15 4.42
CA PHE A 54 0.65 -13.29 4.97
C PHE A 54 0.65 -13.32 6.51
N PRO A 55 0.37 -12.19 7.19
CA PRO A 55 0.24 -10.85 6.62
C PRO A 55 1.58 -10.32 6.09
N ILE A 56 1.51 -9.38 5.16
CA ILE A 56 2.64 -8.66 4.60
C ILE A 56 3.01 -7.54 5.58
N HIS A 57 4.20 -7.63 6.17
CA HIS A 57 4.74 -6.68 7.14
C HIS A 57 6.00 -6.00 6.61
N GLU A 58 6.36 -4.87 7.22
CA GLU A 58 7.43 -3.99 6.71
C GLU A 58 8.82 -4.62 6.77
N ASP A 59 9.02 -5.58 7.69
CA ASP A 59 10.30 -6.27 7.92
C ASP A 59 10.59 -7.43 6.96
N LEU A 60 9.70 -7.70 6.01
CA LEU A 60 9.96 -8.69 4.96
C LEU A 60 11.19 -8.30 4.14
N ASP A 61 11.99 -9.30 3.79
CA ASP A 61 13.04 -9.12 2.80
C ASP A 61 12.39 -8.92 1.43
N ILE A 62 12.78 -7.85 0.75
CA ILE A 62 12.11 -7.38 -0.47
C ILE A 62 13.13 -7.06 -1.55
N ASN A 63 12.84 -7.52 -2.76
CA ASN A 63 13.70 -7.32 -3.92
C ASN A 63 12.83 -7.12 -5.17
N PRO A 64 12.27 -5.92 -5.38
CA PRO A 64 11.44 -5.66 -6.55
C PRO A 64 12.28 -5.64 -7.83
N THR A 65 11.69 -6.08 -8.94
CA THR A 65 12.36 -6.13 -10.25
C THR A 65 12.02 -4.94 -11.15
N ASP A 66 10.91 -4.26 -10.88
CA ASP A 66 10.48 -3.07 -11.62
C ASP A 66 11.27 -1.82 -11.20
N THR A 67 11.63 -1.00 -12.17
CA THR A 67 12.48 0.16 -11.99
C THR A 67 11.86 1.23 -11.07
N TYR A 68 10.55 1.41 -11.10
CA TYR A 68 9.86 2.33 -10.19
C TYR A 68 9.92 1.83 -8.74
N ALA A 69 9.62 0.55 -8.52
CA ALA A 69 9.70 -0.06 -7.20
C ALA A 69 11.13 -0.08 -6.63
N VAL A 70 12.14 -0.35 -7.47
CA VAL A 70 13.56 -0.23 -7.10
C VAL A 70 13.90 1.19 -6.66
N ALA A 71 13.43 2.21 -7.40
CA ALA A 71 13.64 3.61 -7.01
C ALA A 71 13.02 3.94 -5.64
N LYS A 72 11.81 3.45 -5.35
CA LYS A 72 11.18 3.62 -4.03
C LYS A 72 11.95 2.94 -2.91
N LEU A 73 12.49 1.74 -3.14
CA LEU A 73 13.34 1.05 -2.17
C LEU A 73 14.67 1.80 -1.95
N CYS A 74 15.27 2.36 -3.01
CA CYS A 74 16.44 3.23 -2.87
C CYS A 74 16.12 4.46 -2.00
N ASN A 75 14.93 5.06 -2.16
CA ASN A 75 14.51 6.20 -1.35
C ASN A 75 14.40 5.85 0.14
N GLU A 76 13.92 4.65 0.48
CA GLU A 76 13.91 4.14 1.86
C GLU A 76 15.34 4.04 2.43
N ARG A 77 16.30 3.56 1.62
CA ARG A 77 17.72 3.48 2.04
C ARG A 77 18.36 4.85 2.23
N ILE A 78 18.09 5.79 1.32
CA ILE A 78 18.54 7.19 1.44
C ILE A 78 18.00 7.79 2.74
N ALA A 79 16.68 7.70 2.96
CA ALA A 79 16.03 8.19 4.17
C ALA A 79 16.65 7.61 5.45
N ARG A 80 16.90 6.29 5.49
CA ARG A 80 17.56 5.65 6.64
C ARG A 80 18.93 6.25 6.94
N GLY A 81 19.74 6.48 5.91
CA GLY A 81 21.07 7.08 6.05
C GLY A 81 21.00 8.51 6.60
N PHE A 82 20.10 9.34 6.07
CA PHE A 82 19.94 10.73 6.50
C PHE A 82 19.33 10.86 7.89
N ALA A 83 18.34 10.02 8.24
CA ALA A 83 17.77 9.98 9.59
C ALA A 83 18.86 9.74 10.64
N SER A 84 19.74 8.77 10.42
CA SER A 84 20.85 8.48 11.33
C SER A 84 21.91 9.59 11.33
N ARG A 85 22.29 10.11 10.14
CA ARG A 85 23.34 11.13 10.02
C ARG A 85 22.96 12.47 10.64
N PHE A 86 21.70 12.85 10.54
CA PHE A 86 21.20 14.14 11.00
C PHE A 86 20.29 14.03 12.22
N ASP A 87 20.16 12.86 12.83
CA ASP A 87 19.29 12.61 13.99
C ASP A 87 17.82 13.07 13.73
N ALA A 88 17.35 12.88 12.50
CA ALA A 88 16.04 13.28 12.05
C ALA A 88 15.06 12.11 12.06
N ASP A 89 13.78 12.40 12.32
CA ASP A 89 12.71 11.45 12.07
C ASP A 89 12.35 11.48 10.59
N ILE A 90 12.63 10.38 9.88
CA ILE A 90 12.24 10.21 8.49
C ILE A 90 11.38 8.96 8.36
N TYR A 91 10.10 9.16 8.07
CA TYR A 91 9.13 8.08 7.97
C TYR A 91 8.77 7.80 6.52
N SER A 92 8.86 6.55 6.12
CA SER A 92 8.49 6.09 4.79
C SER A 92 7.14 5.40 4.82
N LEU A 93 6.19 5.90 4.04
CA LEU A 93 4.88 5.28 3.89
C LEU A 93 4.88 4.43 2.61
N ARG A 94 4.73 3.11 2.74
CA ARG A 94 4.49 2.20 1.62
C ARG A 94 3.00 2.28 1.27
N ILE A 95 2.67 3.24 0.41
CA ILE A 95 1.29 3.56 0.03
C ILE A 95 0.71 2.46 -0.86
N GLY A 96 -0.47 1.95 -0.49
CA GLY A 96 -1.26 1.01 -1.29
C GLY A 96 -1.90 1.68 -2.52
N ARG A 97 -2.79 0.98 -3.23
CA ARG A 97 -3.63 1.66 -4.23
C ARG A 97 -4.48 2.71 -3.53
N LEU A 98 -4.23 3.98 -3.85
CA LEU A 98 -5.04 5.10 -3.38
C LEU A 98 -6.44 4.98 -3.96
N ILE A 99 -7.49 5.16 -3.16
CA ILE A 99 -8.89 5.22 -3.59
C ILE A 99 -9.48 6.54 -3.13
N GLU A 100 -9.99 7.32 -4.07
CA GLU A 100 -10.70 8.56 -3.82
C GLU A 100 -12.19 8.31 -3.56
N PRO A 101 -12.89 9.21 -2.84
CA PRO A 101 -14.28 8.97 -2.45
C PRO A 101 -15.26 8.65 -3.59
N HIS A 102 -15.00 9.13 -4.81
CA HIS A 102 -15.84 8.88 -5.97
C HIS A 102 -15.56 7.53 -6.65
N GLU A 103 -14.36 6.95 -6.45
CA GLU A 103 -13.95 5.67 -7.05
C GLU A 103 -14.66 4.48 -6.37
N TYR A 104 -15.15 4.62 -5.14
CA TYR A 104 -15.84 3.51 -4.44
C TYR A 104 -17.06 2.93 -5.17
N ASN A 105 -17.63 3.64 -6.15
CA ASN A 105 -18.79 3.15 -6.90
C ASN A 105 -18.50 3.11 -8.42
N ASP A 106 -17.24 3.15 -8.82
CA ASP A 106 -16.83 2.91 -10.19
C ASP A 106 -16.68 1.41 -10.50
N ASP A 107 -16.35 1.09 -11.75
CA ASP A 107 -16.16 -0.29 -12.21
C ASP A 107 -14.88 -0.93 -11.64
N ILE A 108 -13.86 -0.12 -11.36
CA ILE A 108 -12.59 -0.60 -10.83
C ILE A 108 -12.82 -1.10 -9.41
N PHE A 109 -13.38 -0.31 -8.51
CA PHE A 109 -13.63 -0.73 -7.13
C PHE A 109 -14.68 -1.86 -7.07
N TYR A 110 -15.67 -1.87 -7.96
CA TYR A 110 -16.56 -3.02 -8.10
C TYR A 110 -15.79 -4.32 -8.38
N SER A 111 -14.84 -4.28 -9.30
CA SER A 111 -14.02 -5.44 -9.61
C SER A 111 -13.08 -5.85 -8.47
N TYR A 112 -12.66 -4.95 -7.57
CA TYR A 112 -11.93 -5.34 -6.35
C TYR A 112 -12.72 -6.33 -5.52
N VAL A 113 -14.00 -6.03 -5.32
CA VAL A 113 -14.90 -6.81 -4.47
C VAL A 113 -15.32 -8.12 -5.15
N HIS A 114 -15.62 -8.06 -6.46
CA HIS A 114 -16.27 -9.17 -7.17
C HIS A 114 -15.36 -9.96 -8.12
N GLU A 115 -14.14 -9.49 -8.39
CA GLU A 115 -13.16 -10.14 -9.28
C GLU A 115 -11.79 -10.25 -8.61
N PRO A 116 -11.71 -10.87 -7.41
CA PRO A 116 -10.52 -10.81 -6.57
C PRO A 116 -9.26 -11.40 -7.22
N ALA A 117 -9.41 -12.32 -8.17
CA ALA A 117 -8.28 -12.89 -8.92
C ALA A 117 -7.44 -11.81 -9.65
N LEU A 118 -8.02 -10.67 -10.01
CA LEU A 118 -7.34 -9.57 -10.70
C LEU A 118 -6.48 -8.70 -9.75
N TRP A 119 -6.74 -8.77 -8.45
CA TRP A 119 -6.25 -7.78 -7.48
C TRP A 119 -5.19 -8.31 -6.50
N LYS A 120 -4.63 -9.48 -6.80
CA LYS A 120 -3.44 -10.04 -6.12
C LYS A 120 -2.31 -9.03 -6.06
N VAL A 121 -2.10 -8.26 -7.13
CA VAL A 121 -1.05 -7.22 -7.23
C VAL A 121 -1.15 -6.15 -6.15
N HIS A 122 -2.31 -5.98 -5.53
CA HIS A 122 -2.54 -5.03 -4.43
C HIS A 122 -2.76 -5.74 -3.08
N GLY A 123 -2.60 -7.06 -3.03
CA GLY A 123 -2.84 -7.88 -1.84
C GLY A 123 -4.23 -7.68 -1.26
N TRP A 124 -5.23 -7.42 -2.10
CA TRP A 124 -6.62 -7.12 -1.69
C TRP A 124 -6.70 -6.07 -0.58
N SER A 125 -5.81 -5.08 -0.68
CA SER A 125 -5.71 -3.94 0.21
C SER A 125 -5.66 -2.67 -0.64
N TYR A 126 -6.03 -1.56 -0.04
CA TYR A 126 -6.04 -0.24 -0.65
C TYR A 126 -5.72 0.81 0.43
N ILE A 127 -5.79 2.09 0.09
CA ILE A 127 -5.82 3.17 1.08
C ILE A 127 -6.77 4.28 0.62
N ASP A 128 -7.71 4.69 1.48
CA ASP A 128 -8.56 5.86 1.21
C ASP A 128 -7.71 7.15 1.23
N ALA A 129 -7.92 8.05 0.29
CA ALA A 129 -7.17 9.31 0.22
C ALA A 129 -7.23 10.16 1.49
N ARG A 130 -8.36 10.13 2.21
CA ARG A 130 -8.55 10.86 3.48
C ARG A 130 -7.83 10.17 4.63
N ASP A 131 -7.84 8.83 4.67
CA ASP A 131 -7.09 8.07 5.67
C ASP A 131 -5.58 8.17 5.44
N LEU A 132 -5.10 8.24 4.19
CA LEU A 132 -3.70 8.58 3.90
C LEU A 132 -3.32 9.95 4.47
N GLY A 133 -4.22 10.93 4.36
CA GLY A 133 -4.07 12.23 5.03
C GLY A 133 -3.94 12.09 6.56
N GLY A 134 -4.77 11.23 7.17
CA GLY A 134 -4.68 10.90 8.60
C GLY A 134 -3.38 10.19 9.00
N MET A 135 -2.85 9.31 8.15
CA MET A 135 -1.55 8.67 8.38
C MET A 135 -0.40 9.69 8.30
N CYS A 136 -0.44 10.61 7.34
CA CYS A 136 0.50 11.72 7.26
C CYS A 136 0.43 12.61 8.52
N GLU A 137 -0.78 12.93 9.00
CA GLU A 137 -0.95 13.69 10.24
C GLU A 137 -0.36 12.96 11.45
N ALA A 138 -0.65 11.67 11.61
CA ALA A 138 -0.11 10.84 12.69
C ALA A 138 1.43 10.79 12.68
N ALA A 139 2.01 10.67 11.47
CA ALA A 139 3.45 10.72 11.25
C ALA A 139 4.07 12.07 11.61
N LEU A 140 3.39 13.18 11.30
CA LEU A 140 3.86 14.52 11.68
C LEU A 140 3.84 14.73 13.20
N ARG A 141 2.86 14.17 13.90
CA ARG A 141 2.67 14.35 15.35
C ARG A 141 3.59 13.52 16.23
N THR A 142 4.17 12.44 15.70
CA THR A 142 4.95 11.47 16.50
C THR A 142 6.44 11.58 16.19
N SER A 143 7.28 11.86 17.18
CA SER A 143 8.73 12.03 17.03
C SER A 143 9.56 11.11 17.91
N GLY A 144 10.85 10.99 17.59
CA GLY A 144 11.82 10.20 18.35
C GLY A 144 11.91 8.73 17.93
N LEU A 145 11.48 8.39 16.72
CA LEU A 145 11.55 7.02 16.19
C LEU A 145 12.67 6.83 15.17
N GLY A 146 13.36 7.92 14.78
CA GLY A 146 14.40 7.91 13.77
C GLY A 146 13.86 7.54 12.39
N PHE A 147 14.47 6.55 11.74
CA PHE A 147 13.93 6.02 10.49
C PHE A 147 12.90 4.92 10.74
N GLN A 148 11.73 5.06 10.14
CA GLN A 148 10.69 4.04 10.16
C GLN A 148 10.08 3.84 8.77
N VAL A 149 9.63 2.61 8.52
CA VAL A 149 8.80 2.25 7.38
C VAL A 149 7.45 1.78 7.92
N PHE A 150 6.37 2.19 7.26
CA PHE A 150 5.00 1.86 7.58
C PHE A 150 4.23 1.47 6.32
N ASN A 151 3.50 0.36 6.38
CA ASN A 151 2.46 0.06 5.41
C ASN A 151 1.32 1.05 5.58
N ALA A 152 1.03 1.81 4.53
CA ALA A 152 -0.05 2.77 4.48
C ALA A 152 -1.22 2.16 3.70
N THR A 153 -1.92 1.26 4.37
CA THR A 153 -3.06 0.48 3.86
C THR A 153 -4.21 0.46 4.86
N ASN A 154 -5.38 0.06 4.37
CA ASN A 154 -6.64 -0.02 5.08
C ASN A 154 -6.70 -1.23 6.05
N ASP A 155 -7.69 -1.28 6.96
CA ASP A 155 -7.77 -2.32 8.00
C ASP A 155 -8.35 -3.65 7.49
N HIS A 156 -9.32 -3.59 6.57
CA HIS A 156 -10.11 -4.75 6.14
C HIS A 156 -9.79 -5.25 4.73
N ILE A 157 -9.74 -6.56 4.50
CA ILE A 157 -9.61 -7.09 3.14
C ILE A 157 -10.72 -6.54 2.21
N THR A 158 -10.39 -6.25 0.95
CA THR A 158 -11.39 -5.93 -0.10
C THR A 158 -11.99 -7.21 -0.69
N ASN A 159 -12.60 -8.02 0.16
CA ASN A 159 -13.29 -9.26 -0.20
C ASN A 159 -14.44 -9.51 0.78
N LEU A 160 -15.39 -10.36 0.39
CA LEU A 160 -16.56 -10.74 1.22
C LEU A 160 -16.34 -11.99 2.05
N SER A 161 -15.35 -12.82 1.68
CA SER A 161 -15.00 -14.01 2.44
C SER A 161 -14.02 -13.67 3.56
N PRO A 162 -14.07 -14.38 4.70
CA PRO A 162 -13.05 -14.26 5.75
C PRO A 162 -11.64 -14.39 5.16
N THR A 163 -10.71 -13.53 5.60
CA THR A 163 -9.38 -13.38 5.01
C THR A 163 -8.64 -14.72 4.91
N LYS A 164 -8.64 -15.51 5.98
CA LYS A 164 -7.91 -16.78 6.05
C LYS A 164 -8.43 -17.81 5.05
N ASP A 165 -9.75 -17.90 4.91
CA ASP A 165 -10.39 -18.85 4.00
C ASP A 165 -10.17 -18.43 2.56
N PHE A 166 -10.31 -17.13 2.29
CA PHE A 166 -9.98 -16.55 0.99
C PHE A 166 -8.53 -16.84 0.58
N LEU A 167 -7.55 -16.49 1.43
CA LEU A 167 -6.13 -16.70 1.15
C LEU A 167 -5.79 -18.18 0.94
N ARG A 168 -6.34 -19.10 1.76
CA ARG A 168 -6.11 -20.55 1.58
C ARG A 168 -6.72 -21.11 0.31
N SER A 169 -7.85 -20.57 -0.13
CA SER A 169 -8.48 -21.01 -1.38
C SER A 169 -7.71 -20.55 -2.62
N GLN A 170 -7.16 -19.33 -2.60
CA GLN A 170 -6.48 -18.74 -3.75
C GLN A 170 -4.98 -19.05 -3.78
N PHE A 171 -4.33 -19.12 -2.62
CA PHE A 171 -2.88 -19.27 -2.48
C PHE A 171 -2.53 -20.24 -1.33
N PRO A 172 -2.87 -21.53 -1.46
CA PRO A 172 -2.65 -22.52 -0.41
C PRO A 172 -1.17 -22.70 -0.02
N ASP A 173 -0.25 -22.38 -0.93
CA ASP A 173 1.19 -22.56 -0.74
C ASP A 173 1.88 -21.35 -0.05
N ILE A 174 1.19 -20.20 0.08
CA ILE A 174 1.77 -19.03 0.76
C ILE A 174 1.53 -19.16 2.26
N PRO A 175 2.59 -19.11 3.10
CA PRO A 175 2.44 -19.30 4.54
C PRO A 175 1.69 -18.13 5.20
N ILE A 176 0.76 -18.47 6.07
CA ILE A 176 0.15 -17.53 7.02
C ILE A 176 0.93 -17.62 8.34
N THR A 177 1.73 -16.59 8.65
CA THR A 177 2.78 -16.64 9.70
C THR A 177 2.27 -16.39 11.11
N ARG A 178 1.05 -15.85 11.24
CA ARG A 178 0.34 -15.69 12.50
C ARG A 178 -1.16 -15.79 12.30
N GLU A 179 -1.90 -15.90 13.40
CA GLU A 179 -3.35 -15.68 13.35
C GLU A 179 -3.67 -14.27 12.85
N MET A 180 -4.60 -14.18 11.90
CA MET A 180 -5.10 -12.95 11.33
C MET A 180 -6.54 -12.74 11.80
N GLY A 181 -6.95 -11.49 11.95
CA GLY A 181 -8.35 -11.14 12.19
C GLY A 181 -9.25 -11.65 11.06
N GLU A 182 -10.53 -11.90 11.37
CA GLU A 182 -11.49 -12.52 10.45
C GLU A 182 -11.53 -11.84 9.08
N PHE A 183 -11.49 -10.51 9.05
CA PHE A 183 -11.45 -9.70 7.81
C PHE A 183 -10.20 -8.81 7.73
N GLU A 184 -9.11 -9.17 8.41
CA GLU A 184 -7.87 -8.38 8.41
C GLU A 184 -7.30 -8.25 6.99
N ALA A 185 -6.90 -7.04 6.58
CA ALA A 185 -6.24 -6.82 5.30
C ALA A 185 -4.90 -7.60 5.22
N PRO A 186 -4.56 -8.21 4.07
CA PRO A 186 -3.29 -8.92 3.91
C PRO A 186 -2.06 -8.05 4.07
N PHE A 187 -2.11 -6.76 3.72
CA PHE A 187 -1.11 -5.78 4.13
C PHE A 187 -1.39 -5.31 5.56
N SER A 188 -0.56 -5.72 6.50
CA SER A 188 -0.71 -5.33 7.90
C SER A 188 -0.29 -3.87 8.08
N ASN A 189 -1.21 -3.05 8.57
CA ASN A 189 -0.96 -1.68 9.04
C ASN A 189 -0.78 -1.62 10.58
N ALA A 190 -0.59 -2.76 11.25
CA ALA A 190 -0.49 -2.82 12.71
C ALA A 190 0.61 -1.89 13.28
N LYS A 191 1.75 -1.80 12.59
CA LYS A 191 2.89 -0.97 13.03
C LYS A 191 2.56 0.52 13.05
N ILE A 192 1.83 1.04 12.05
CA ILE A 192 1.46 2.46 12.02
C ILE A 192 0.43 2.80 13.11
N LYS A 193 -0.48 1.86 13.40
CA LYS A 193 -1.45 1.98 14.50
C LYS A 193 -0.74 1.97 15.85
N GLN A 194 0.21 1.06 16.04
CA GLN A 194 0.96 0.92 17.30
C GLN A 194 1.89 2.11 17.57
N LEU A 195 2.68 2.52 16.59
CA LEU A 195 3.72 3.53 16.81
C LEU A 195 3.23 4.97 16.64
N LEU A 196 2.29 5.21 15.72
CA LEU A 196 1.81 6.57 15.41
C LEU A 196 0.39 6.83 15.90
N GLY A 197 -0.31 5.82 16.42
CA GLY A 197 -1.70 5.95 16.88
C GLY A 197 -2.72 6.15 15.75
N PHE A 198 -2.38 5.80 14.51
CA PHE A 198 -3.33 5.88 13.39
C PHE A 198 -4.56 4.99 13.64
N GLN A 199 -5.72 5.46 13.20
CA GLN A 199 -6.97 4.72 13.20
C GLN A 199 -7.72 5.00 11.89
N GLU A 200 -8.14 3.93 11.21
CA GLU A 200 -8.93 4.04 9.98
C GLU A 200 -10.29 4.68 10.27
N LYS A 201 -10.67 5.68 9.46
CA LYS A 201 -11.98 6.34 9.57
C LYS A 201 -12.88 6.04 8.38
N HIS A 202 -12.30 5.65 7.25
CA HIS A 202 -12.96 5.48 5.97
C HIS A 202 -12.90 4.04 5.41
N PRO A 203 -13.39 3.01 6.15
CA PRO A 203 -13.49 1.66 5.61
C PRO A 203 -14.46 1.62 4.42
N TRP A 204 -14.10 0.86 3.40
CA TRP A 204 -14.82 0.80 2.12
C TRP A 204 -16.29 0.39 2.23
N HIS A 205 -16.64 -0.46 3.20
CA HIS A 205 -18.01 -0.89 3.48
C HIS A 205 -18.97 0.27 3.74
N LYS A 206 -18.47 1.45 4.17
CA LYS A 206 -19.30 2.65 4.36
C LYS A 206 -19.66 3.34 3.04
N TYR A 207 -18.91 3.11 1.97
CA TYR A 207 -18.98 3.87 0.72
C TYR A 207 -19.36 3.04 -0.50
N PHE A 208 -19.01 1.76 -0.50
CA PHE A 208 -19.39 0.83 -1.55
C PHE A 208 -20.89 0.52 -1.44
N SER A 209 -21.64 0.90 -2.47
CA SER A 209 -23.09 0.70 -2.54
C SER A 209 -23.53 -0.17 -3.73
N ASN A 210 -22.63 -0.44 -4.67
CA ASN A 210 -22.91 -1.17 -5.89
C ASN A 210 -22.85 -2.70 -5.74
N TRP A 211 -23.45 -3.26 -4.69
CA TRP A 211 -23.37 -4.69 -4.37
C TRP A 211 -23.91 -5.64 -5.47
N GLU A 212 -24.95 -5.21 -6.20
CA GLU A 212 -25.72 -6.05 -7.14
C GLU A 212 -25.44 -5.73 -8.63
N LYS A 213 -24.44 -4.90 -8.93
CA LYS A 213 -24.27 -4.30 -10.27
C LYS A 213 -24.17 -5.31 -11.41
N LYS A 214 -23.49 -6.47 -11.23
CA LYS A 214 -23.42 -7.53 -12.26
C LYS A 214 -24.79 -8.12 -12.62
N GLU A 215 -25.68 -8.31 -11.64
CA GLU A 215 -26.99 -8.92 -11.91
C GLU A 215 -27.84 -8.02 -12.80
N ILE A 216 -27.81 -6.71 -12.54
CA ILE A 216 -28.54 -5.70 -13.32
C ILE A 216 -27.96 -5.58 -14.74
N GLU A 217 -26.65 -5.65 -14.93
CA GLU A 217 -26.01 -5.60 -16.25
C GLU A 217 -26.29 -6.87 -17.08
N ILE A 218 -26.19 -8.06 -16.47
CA ILE A 218 -26.53 -9.34 -17.11
C ILE A 218 -28.02 -9.38 -17.49
N GLU A 219 -28.91 -8.88 -16.63
CA GLU A 219 -30.35 -8.77 -16.88
C GLU A 219 -30.63 -7.80 -18.07
N LYS A 220 -29.92 -6.67 -18.14
CA LYS A 220 -30.04 -5.70 -19.24
C LYS A 220 -29.50 -6.24 -20.56
N GLU A 221 -28.41 -6.99 -20.56
CA GLU A 221 -27.90 -7.66 -21.76
C GLU A 221 -28.82 -8.78 -22.24
N ARG A 222 -29.42 -9.55 -21.32
CA ARG A 222 -30.44 -10.57 -21.64
C ARG A 222 -31.70 -9.97 -22.24
N LYS A 223 -32.12 -8.78 -21.82
CA LYS A 223 -33.29 -8.05 -22.38
C LYS A 223 -32.99 -7.34 -23.70
N ARG A 224 -31.71 -7.23 -24.11
CA ARG A 224 -31.27 -6.64 -25.39
C ARG A 224 -31.05 -7.68 -26.49
N LYS A 225 -31.05 -8.97 -26.17
CA LYS A 225 -31.04 -10.10 -27.11
C LYS A 225 -32.45 -10.63 -27.30
#